data_AF-Q5DAU0-F1
#
_entry.id   AF-Q5DAU0-F1
#
_cell.length_a   1.000
_cell.length_b   1.000
_cell.length_c   1.000
_cell.angle_alpha   90.00
_cell.angle_beta   90.00
_cell.angle_gamma   90.00
#
_symmetry.space_group_name_H-M   'P 1'
#
loop_
_entity.id
_entity.type
_entity.pdbx_description
1 polymer ?
#
loop_
_entity_poly.entity_id
_entity_poly.type
_entity_poly.pdbx_seq_one_letter_code
_entity_poly.pdbx_strand_id
1 'polypeptide(L)'
;MSRNSGLNTRLLFLDTMSQGHCLNSKSKWDSPTPIQCQGWPVALSGRDLVGIAQTGSGKTASFLLPAIVHAKAQPSLKRGDGPIVLVLVPTRELAQQVEKVAEDFCYSAGFKSACLYGGASRTSQGEALGQSPEVVIATPGRLLDFLESRHTNLRRCTYLVLDEADRMFDMGI
;
A
#
# COMPACT_ATOMS: atom_id res chain seq x y z
N MET A 1 22.25 -26.49 -3.99
CA MET A 1 22.96 -25.26 -3.54
C MET A 1 21.98 -24.11 -3.55
N SER A 2 21.79 -23.53 -2.37
CA SER A 2 20.74 -22.57 -1.98
C SER A 2 20.74 -21.28 -2.81
N ARG A 3 19.56 -20.83 -3.26
CA ARG A 3 19.31 -19.41 -3.55
C ARG A 3 18.26 -18.90 -2.57
N ASN A 4 18.70 -17.92 -1.81
CA ASN A 4 18.16 -17.44 -0.56
C ASN A 4 16.96 -16.51 -0.77
N SER A 5 16.06 -16.55 0.23
CA SER A 5 15.14 -15.50 0.69
C SER A 5 14.36 -14.69 -0.37
N GLY A 6 13.07 -14.99 -0.51
CA GLY A 6 12.12 -14.07 -1.14
C GLY A 6 12.25 -12.68 -0.54
N LEU A 7 12.32 -11.67 -1.41
CA LEU A 7 12.38 -10.26 -1.07
C LEU A 7 11.10 -9.86 -0.33
N ASN A 8 11.07 -10.06 0.98
CA ASN A 8 10.03 -9.51 1.85
C ASN A 8 10.44 -8.08 2.17
N THR A 9 9.96 -7.11 1.37
CA THR A 9 10.24 -5.69 1.64
C THR A 9 9.12 -5.13 2.52
N ARG A 10 9.48 -4.53 3.65
CA ARG A 10 8.55 -3.89 4.59
C ARG A 10 8.84 -2.40 4.64
N LEU A 11 7.83 -1.61 4.32
CA LEU A 11 7.86 -0.15 4.45
C LEU A 11 6.97 0.29 5.59
N LEU A 12 7.52 1.10 6.49
CA LEU A 12 6.83 1.70 7.62
C LEU A 12 6.87 3.22 7.44
N PHE A 13 5.72 3.90 7.45
CA PHE A 13 5.67 5.35 7.45
C PHE A 13 4.99 5.88 8.72
N LEU A 14 5.62 6.87 9.35
CA LEU A 14 5.12 7.58 10.54
C LEU A 14 4.77 9.02 10.20
N ASP A 15 3.66 9.52 10.74
CA ASP A 15 3.20 10.89 10.52
C ASP A 15 3.71 11.82 11.62
N THR A 16 4.42 12.88 11.23
CA THR A 16 4.69 13.99 12.16
C THR A 16 3.49 14.94 12.17
N MET A 17 2.84 15.08 13.32
CA MET A 17 1.85 16.13 13.55
C MET A 17 2.54 17.51 13.51
N SER A 18 2.22 18.35 12.53
CA SER A 18 2.49 19.80 12.63
C SER A 18 1.41 20.61 11.91
N GLN A 19 0.93 21.67 12.55
CA GLN A 19 0.15 22.71 11.90
C GLN A 19 1.08 23.59 11.05
N GLY A 20 0.93 23.58 9.72
CA GLY A 20 1.71 24.45 8.83
C GLY A 20 1.43 24.24 7.35
N HIS A 21 1.03 25.31 6.68
CA HIS A 21 0.78 25.44 5.23
C HIS A 21 1.99 25.05 4.35
N CYS A 22 1.77 24.46 3.17
CA CYS A 22 2.59 24.75 1.98
C CYS A 22 1.93 24.38 0.61
N LEU A 23 1.46 25.43 -0.07
CA LEU A 23 1.53 25.83 -1.49
C LEU A 23 1.36 24.86 -2.70
N ASN A 24 0.46 25.31 -3.58
CA ASN A 24 0.21 24.98 -5.00
C ASN A 24 1.47 24.85 -5.90
N SER A 25 1.43 23.95 -6.90
CA SER A 25 1.47 24.32 -8.34
C SER A 25 1.35 23.07 -9.25
N LYS A 26 1.18 23.31 -10.55
CA LYS A 26 0.61 22.43 -11.58
C LYS A 26 1.58 21.34 -12.06
N SER A 27 0.98 20.24 -12.53
CA SER A 27 1.52 18.91 -12.83
C SER A 27 1.79 18.07 -11.56
N LYS A 28 1.22 16.85 -11.48
CA LYS A 28 1.33 16.01 -10.28
C LYS A 28 2.76 15.48 -10.03
N TRP A 29 3.67 15.56 -11.00
CA TRP A 29 4.94 14.81 -10.99
C TRP A 29 6.14 15.49 -11.69
N ASP A 30 6.25 16.83 -11.73
CA ASP A 30 7.40 17.47 -12.41
C ASP A 30 8.76 17.11 -11.81
N SER A 31 8.81 16.81 -10.50
CA SER A 31 10.03 16.36 -9.82
C SER A 31 9.68 15.55 -8.57
N PRO A 32 10.46 14.51 -8.24
CA PRO A 32 10.24 13.72 -7.04
C PRO A 32 10.40 14.57 -5.77
N THR A 33 9.52 14.35 -4.80
CA THR A 33 9.60 15.02 -3.49
C THR A 33 10.77 14.47 -2.66
N PRO A 34 11.23 15.16 -1.60
CA PRO A 34 12.36 14.68 -0.80
C PRO A 34 12.20 13.26 -0.25
N ILE A 35 10.99 12.89 0.20
CA ILE A 35 10.70 11.53 0.70
C ILE A 35 10.77 10.49 -0.43
N GLN A 36 10.41 10.86 -1.66
CA GLN A 36 10.52 9.99 -2.84
C GLN A 36 11.98 9.81 -3.27
N CYS A 37 12.75 10.91 -3.36
CA CYS A 37 14.17 10.88 -3.71
C CYS A 37 14.99 9.96 -2.78
N GLN A 38 14.68 10.01 -1.47
CA GLN A 38 15.39 9.22 -0.47
C GLN A 38 14.82 7.80 -0.35
N GLY A 39 13.49 7.67 -0.42
CA GLY A 39 12.80 6.40 -0.19
C GLY A 39 12.92 5.42 -1.36
N TRP A 40 12.81 5.88 -2.60
CA TRP A 40 12.79 4.99 -3.77
C TRP A 40 14.07 4.15 -3.91
N PRO A 41 15.31 4.69 -3.82
CA PRO A 41 16.51 3.87 -3.95
C PRO A 41 16.61 2.79 -2.86
N VAL A 42 16.15 3.08 -1.64
CA VAL A 42 16.16 2.13 -0.52
C VAL A 42 15.13 1.04 -0.76
N ALA A 43 13.88 1.39 -1.03
CA ALA A 43 12.80 0.44 -1.25
C ALA A 43 13.05 -0.46 -2.48
N LEU A 44 13.54 0.11 -3.59
CA LEU A 44 13.87 -0.64 -4.80
C LEU A 44 15.09 -1.57 -4.63
N SER A 45 15.95 -1.31 -3.63
CA SER A 45 17.03 -2.23 -3.26
C SER A 45 16.56 -3.45 -2.45
N GLY A 46 15.26 -3.56 -2.17
CA GLY A 46 14.68 -4.63 -1.37
C GLY A 46 14.97 -4.50 0.13
N ARG A 47 15.33 -3.30 0.58
CA ARG A 47 15.58 -3.01 2.00
C ARG A 47 14.33 -2.46 2.66
N ASP A 48 14.16 -2.83 3.91
CA ASP A 48 13.15 -2.25 4.77
C ASP A 48 13.46 -0.76 5.01
N LEU A 49 12.42 0.07 5.06
CA LEU A 49 12.55 1.50 5.23
C LEU A 49 11.49 2.00 6.21
N VAL A 50 11.94 2.83 7.15
CA VAL A 50 11.09 3.63 8.02
C VAL A 50 11.16 5.07 7.53
N GLY A 51 10.05 5.59 7.00
CA GLY A 51 9.93 6.97 6.55
C GLY A 51 9.15 7.81 7.56
N ILE A 52 9.66 8.99 7.90
CA ILE A 52 8.93 9.97 8.70
C ILE A 52 8.66 11.17 7.79
N ALA A 53 7.39 11.49 7.55
CA ALA A 53 7.06 12.67 6.75
C ALA A 53 5.69 13.24 7.11
N GLN A 54 5.49 14.52 6.80
CA GLN A 54 4.23 15.22 7.03
C GLN A 54 3.17 14.84 5.97
N THR A 55 1.89 15.06 6.29
CA THR A 55 0.80 14.94 5.31
C THR A 55 1.06 15.85 4.10
N GLY A 56 0.72 15.39 2.90
CA GLY A 56 0.95 16.16 1.66
C GLY A 56 2.39 16.11 1.12
N SER A 57 3.32 15.42 1.78
CA SER A 57 4.74 15.28 1.34
C SER A 57 4.96 14.33 0.14
N GLY A 58 3.90 13.70 -0.38
CA GLY A 58 4.00 12.71 -1.45
C GLY A 58 4.37 11.29 -0.99
N LYS A 59 4.16 10.98 0.30
CA LYS A 59 4.36 9.64 0.90
C LYS A 59 3.70 8.51 0.10
N THR A 60 2.46 8.70 -0.34
CA THR A 60 1.71 7.66 -1.06
C THR A 60 2.44 7.18 -2.30
N ALA A 61 2.95 8.09 -3.13
CA ALA A 61 3.78 7.70 -4.28
C ALA A 61 5.16 7.16 -3.89
N SER A 62 5.69 7.58 -2.74
CA SER A 62 6.99 7.09 -2.25
C SER A 62 6.97 5.58 -1.99
N PHE A 63 5.83 5.02 -1.57
CA PHE A 63 5.68 3.58 -1.38
C PHE A 63 4.98 2.86 -2.54
N LEU A 64 4.06 3.51 -3.28
CA LEU A 64 3.35 2.84 -4.38
C LEU A 64 4.26 2.53 -5.57
N LEU A 65 5.13 3.47 -5.99
CA LEU A 65 6.03 3.23 -7.11
C LEU A 65 6.92 1.99 -6.91
N PRO A 66 7.69 1.88 -5.81
CA PRO A 66 8.49 0.70 -5.57
C PRO A 66 7.65 -0.57 -5.38
N ALA A 67 6.45 -0.48 -4.77
CA ALA A 67 5.55 -1.63 -4.65
C ALA A 67 5.09 -2.18 -6.00
N ILE A 68 4.76 -1.30 -6.96
CA ILE A 68 4.35 -1.68 -8.30
C ILE A 68 5.52 -2.31 -9.08
N VAL A 69 6.71 -1.74 -8.99
CA VAL A 69 7.93 -2.31 -9.60
C VAL A 69 8.21 -3.70 -9.02
N HIS A 70 8.10 -3.85 -7.71
CA HIS A 70 8.26 -5.13 -7.01
C HIS A 70 7.24 -6.17 -7.46
N ALA A 71 5.97 -5.80 -7.58
CA ALA A 71 4.92 -6.71 -8.05
C ALA A 71 5.09 -7.09 -9.52
N LYS A 72 5.54 -6.16 -10.39
CA LYS A 72 5.80 -6.41 -11.81
C LYS A 72 6.98 -7.33 -12.08
N ALA A 73 7.91 -7.43 -11.13
CA ALA A 73 9.03 -8.37 -11.19
C ALA A 73 8.63 -9.81 -10.79
N GLN A 74 7.37 -10.06 -10.42
CA GLN A 74 6.88 -11.36 -9.97
C GLN A 74 5.95 -12.03 -10.98
N PRO A 75 5.77 -13.36 -10.89
CA PRO A 75 4.77 -14.06 -11.69
C PRO A 75 3.36 -13.51 -11.43
N SER A 76 2.58 -13.35 -12.51
CA SER A 76 1.19 -12.90 -12.46
C SER A 76 0.36 -13.72 -11.48
N LEU A 77 -0.64 -13.08 -10.87
CA LEU A 77 -1.52 -13.73 -9.91
C LEU A 77 -2.44 -14.74 -10.59
N LYS A 78 -2.67 -15.86 -9.90
CA LYS A 78 -3.75 -16.80 -10.19
C LYS A 78 -4.93 -16.52 -9.25
N ARG A 79 -6.11 -17.02 -9.63
CA ARG A 79 -7.30 -16.87 -8.79
C ARG A 79 -7.08 -17.50 -7.42
N GLY A 80 -7.27 -16.71 -6.36
CA GLY A 80 -7.13 -17.17 -4.98
C GLY A 80 -5.71 -17.08 -4.40
N ASP A 81 -4.76 -16.51 -5.13
CA ASP A 81 -3.38 -16.34 -4.67
C ASP A 81 -3.21 -15.32 -3.53
N GLY A 82 -4.13 -14.35 -3.44
CA GLY A 82 -3.99 -13.18 -2.58
C GLY A 82 -3.11 -12.08 -3.21
N PRO A 83 -3.06 -10.88 -2.61
CA PRO A 83 -2.33 -9.75 -3.17
C PRO A 83 -0.82 -9.91 -3.01
N ILE A 84 -0.07 -9.21 -3.86
CA ILE A 84 1.39 -9.08 -3.74
C ILE A 84 1.75 -7.94 -2.79
N VAL A 85 1.00 -6.84 -2.91
CA VAL A 85 1.19 -5.60 -2.15
C VAL A 85 0.00 -5.43 -1.19
N LEU A 86 0.31 -5.22 0.08
CA LEU A 86 -0.66 -4.83 1.10
C LEU A 86 -0.28 -3.47 1.67
N VAL A 87 -1.21 -2.52 1.64
CA VAL A 87 -1.12 -1.22 2.32
C VAL A 87 -2.12 -1.20 3.46
N LEU A 88 -1.65 -1.12 4.70
CA LEU A 88 -2.49 -0.92 5.87
C LEU A 88 -2.53 0.56 6.25
N VAL A 89 -3.74 1.04 6.50
CA VAL A 89 -4.05 2.41 6.91
C VAL A 89 -5.06 2.40 8.06
N PRO A 90 -5.05 3.37 8.99
CA PRO A 90 -5.88 3.30 10.19
C PRO A 90 -7.35 3.62 9.94
N THR A 91 -7.67 4.42 8.92
CA THR A 91 -9.03 4.93 8.69
C THR A 91 -9.51 4.68 7.26
N ARG A 92 -10.84 4.70 7.10
CA ARG A 92 -11.49 4.58 5.79
C ARG A 92 -11.11 5.75 4.87
N GLU A 93 -11.07 6.95 5.43
CA GLU A 93 -10.82 8.18 4.70
C GLU A 93 -9.41 8.17 4.09
N LEU A 94 -8.42 7.66 4.85
CA LEU A 94 -7.06 7.45 4.33
C LEU A 94 -7.03 6.33 3.28
N ALA A 95 -7.76 5.23 3.49
CA ALA A 95 -7.84 4.15 2.51
C ALA A 95 -8.33 4.66 1.14
N GLN A 96 -9.37 5.49 1.14
CA GLN A 96 -9.92 6.11 -0.07
C GLN A 96 -8.97 7.12 -0.70
N GLN A 97 -8.15 7.83 0.09
CA GLN A 97 -7.13 8.72 -0.45
C GLN A 97 -6.00 7.94 -1.13
N VAL A 98 -5.53 6.86 -0.51
CA VAL A 98 -4.50 5.99 -1.09
C VAL A 98 -5.03 5.28 -2.34
N GLU A 99 -6.27 4.79 -2.31
CA GLU A 99 -6.93 4.13 -3.45
C GLU A 99 -6.93 5.03 -4.70
N LYS A 100 -7.34 6.29 -4.57
CA LYS A 100 -7.34 7.26 -5.70
C LYS A 100 -5.97 7.44 -6.34
N VAL A 101 -4.89 7.35 -5.55
CA VAL A 101 -3.53 7.41 -6.10
C VAL A 101 -3.17 6.05 -6.71
N ALA A 102 -3.48 4.96 -6.02
CA ALA A 102 -3.17 3.60 -6.45
C ALA A 102 -3.83 3.24 -7.79
N GLU A 103 -5.02 3.76 -8.09
CA GLU A 103 -5.70 3.57 -9.38
C GLU A 103 -4.82 3.99 -10.57
N ASP A 104 -4.22 5.17 -10.52
CA ASP A 104 -3.34 5.70 -11.59
C ASP A 104 -2.12 4.77 -11.81
N PHE A 105 -1.52 4.31 -10.71
CA PHE A 105 -0.34 3.44 -10.71
C PHE A 105 -0.68 2.01 -11.18
N CYS A 106 -1.77 1.44 -10.68
CA CYS A 106 -2.21 0.09 -11.04
C CYS A 106 -2.65 0.04 -12.52
N TYR A 107 -3.41 1.03 -12.97
CA TYR A 107 -3.81 1.15 -14.37
C TYR A 107 -2.59 1.17 -15.30
N SER A 108 -1.59 1.99 -14.99
CA SER A 108 -0.35 2.08 -15.77
C SER A 108 0.47 0.78 -15.77
N ALA A 109 0.32 -0.05 -14.74
CA ALA A 109 0.99 -1.34 -14.61
C ALA A 109 0.20 -2.52 -15.22
N GLY A 110 -1.07 -2.33 -15.58
CA GLY A 110 -1.98 -3.41 -15.95
C GLY A 110 -2.44 -4.26 -14.76
N PHE A 111 -2.41 -3.69 -13.55
CA PHE A 111 -2.80 -4.32 -12.30
C PHE A 111 -4.18 -3.90 -11.84
N LYS A 112 -4.75 -4.71 -10.95
CA LYS A 112 -5.99 -4.40 -10.25
C LYS A 112 -5.68 -4.07 -8.80
N SER A 113 -6.45 -3.12 -8.26
CA SER A 113 -6.45 -2.79 -6.84
C SER A 113 -7.80 -3.11 -6.20
N ALA A 114 -7.80 -3.36 -4.89
CA ALA A 114 -9.01 -3.40 -4.08
C ALA A 114 -8.82 -2.63 -2.77
N CYS A 115 -9.87 -1.93 -2.33
CA CYS A 115 -9.86 -1.14 -1.11
C CYS A 115 -10.86 -1.71 -0.09
N LEU A 116 -10.38 -2.05 1.10
CA LEU A 116 -11.11 -2.78 2.13
C LEU A 116 -11.23 -1.92 3.39
N TYR A 117 -12.45 -1.52 3.74
CA TYR A 117 -12.69 -0.77 4.97
C TYR A 117 -14.12 -0.96 5.50
N GLY A 118 -14.29 -0.71 6.79
CA GLY A 118 -15.57 -0.75 7.50
C GLY A 118 -16.60 0.26 7.00
N GLY A 119 -17.89 0.01 7.24
CA GLY A 119 -18.97 0.96 6.92
C GLY A 119 -19.32 1.08 5.42
N ALA A 120 -18.82 0.17 4.58
CA ALA A 120 -19.23 0.01 3.18
C ALA A 120 -19.56 -1.46 2.84
N SER A 121 -20.19 -1.65 1.68
CA SER A 121 -20.69 -2.96 1.20
C SER A 121 -19.57 -4.01 1.20
N ARG A 122 -19.73 -5.01 2.08
CA ARG A 122 -18.82 -6.16 2.15
C ARG A 122 -18.88 -7.00 0.87
N THR A 123 -20.05 -7.11 0.24
CA THR A 123 -20.23 -7.88 -0.99
C THR A 123 -19.40 -7.31 -2.14
N SER A 124 -19.48 -5.99 -2.37
CA SER A 124 -18.71 -5.32 -3.43
C SER A 124 -17.20 -5.43 -3.20
N GLN A 125 -16.75 -5.29 -1.96
CA GLN A 125 -15.33 -5.51 -1.61
C GLN A 125 -14.90 -6.97 -1.82
N GLY A 126 -15.79 -7.93 -1.54
CA GLY A 126 -15.55 -9.35 -1.82
C GLY A 126 -15.45 -9.68 -3.32
N GLU A 127 -16.29 -9.05 -4.15
CA GLU A 127 -16.22 -9.15 -5.60
C GLU A 127 -14.90 -8.59 -6.14
N ALA A 128 -14.46 -7.44 -5.63
CA ALA A 128 -13.17 -6.85 -5.97
C ALA A 128 -12.01 -7.79 -5.60
N LEU A 129 -12.04 -8.43 -4.42
CA LEU A 129 -11.07 -9.46 -4.06
C LEU A 129 -11.11 -10.69 -4.98
N GLY A 130 -12.31 -11.08 -5.42
CA GLY A 130 -12.51 -12.17 -6.38
C GLY A 130 -11.82 -11.95 -7.73
N GLN A 131 -11.54 -10.69 -8.08
CA GLN A 131 -10.80 -10.31 -9.29
C GLN A 131 -9.27 -10.52 -9.19
N SER A 132 -8.78 -11.00 -8.04
CA SER A 132 -7.37 -11.28 -7.73
C SER A 132 -6.48 -10.03 -7.87
N PRO A 133 -6.72 -8.99 -7.06
CA PRO A 133 -5.95 -7.74 -7.14
C PRO A 133 -4.51 -7.92 -6.68
N GLU A 134 -3.56 -7.35 -7.42
CA GLU A 134 -2.15 -7.28 -7.03
C GLU A 134 -1.93 -6.39 -5.81
N VAL A 135 -2.72 -5.33 -5.69
CA VAL A 135 -2.61 -4.34 -4.62
C VAL A 135 -3.88 -4.32 -3.78
N VAL A 136 -3.75 -4.49 -2.48
CA VAL A 136 -4.84 -4.31 -1.52
C VAL A 136 -4.51 -3.15 -0.59
N ILE A 137 -5.41 -2.18 -0.49
CA ILE A 137 -5.40 -1.14 0.52
C ILE A 137 -6.45 -1.51 1.55
N ALA A 138 -6.13 -1.53 2.84
CA ALA A 138 -7.07 -1.98 3.84
C ALA A 138 -6.95 -1.30 5.19
N THR A 139 -8.08 -1.15 5.88
CA THR A 139 -8.07 -1.00 7.33
C THR A 139 -7.93 -2.37 8.00
N PRO A 140 -7.18 -2.49 9.13
CA PRO A 140 -6.87 -3.79 9.74
C PRO A 140 -8.10 -4.66 10.03
N GLY A 141 -9.14 -4.08 10.64
CA GLY A 141 -10.36 -4.81 11.00
C GLY A 141 -11.06 -5.44 9.79
N ARG A 142 -11.25 -4.68 8.70
CA ARG A 142 -11.93 -5.23 7.51
C ARG A 142 -11.06 -6.24 6.76
N LEU A 143 -9.74 -6.09 6.76
CA LEU A 143 -8.84 -7.10 6.22
C LEU A 143 -8.99 -8.42 7.00
N LEU A 144 -8.99 -8.34 8.34
CA LEU A 144 -9.14 -9.50 9.20
C LEU A 144 -10.46 -10.24 8.91
N ASP A 145 -11.58 -9.51 8.79
CA ASP A 145 -12.88 -10.08 8.42
C ASP A 145 -12.80 -10.93 7.13
N PHE A 146 -12.08 -10.46 6.11
CA PHE A 146 -11.92 -11.17 4.83
C PHE A 146 -10.92 -12.32 4.87
N LEU A 147 -9.93 -12.26 5.75
CA LEU A 147 -8.99 -13.36 6.00
C LEU A 147 -9.68 -14.50 6.75
N GLU A 148 -10.42 -14.20 7.80
CA GLU A 148 -11.16 -15.19 8.60
C GLU A 148 -12.23 -15.89 7.78
N SER A 149 -12.97 -15.13 6.97
CA SER A 149 -13.98 -15.67 6.04
C SER A 149 -13.38 -16.26 4.75
N ARG A 150 -12.05 -16.35 4.64
CA ARG A 150 -11.30 -16.93 3.52
C ARG A 150 -11.64 -16.37 2.13
N HIS A 151 -12.11 -15.13 2.05
CA HIS A 151 -12.30 -14.46 0.76
C HIS A 151 -10.97 -14.05 0.13
N THR A 152 -9.94 -13.86 0.96
CA THR A 152 -8.56 -13.62 0.53
C THR A 152 -7.58 -14.33 1.46
N ASN A 153 -6.29 -14.21 1.19
CA ASN A 153 -5.18 -14.68 2.01
C ASN A 153 -3.94 -13.82 1.72
N LEU A 154 -2.86 -14.00 2.49
CA LEU A 154 -1.61 -13.24 2.32
C LEU A 154 -0.46 -14.09 1.79
N ARG A 155 -0.72 -15.22 1.11
CA ARG A 155 0.34 -16.16 0.67
C ARG A 155 1.30 -15.55 -0.34
N ARG A 156 0.83 -14.65 -1.20
CA ARG A 156 1.64 -13.91 -2.17
C ARG A 156 2.11 -12.54 -1.69
N CYS A 157 1.71 -12.13 -0.47
CA CYS A 157 2.05 -10.82 0.06
C CYS A 157 3.56 -10.76 0.37
N THR A 158 4.31 -10.02 -0.44
CA THR A 158 5.77 -9.86 -0.33
C THR A 158 6.17 -8.39 -0.20
N TYR A 159 5.20 -7.49 -0.22
CA TYR A 159 5.38 -6.07 -0.01
C TYR A 159 4.32 -5.55 0.96
N LEU A 160 4.76 -5.06 2.12
CA LEU A 160 3.86 -4.52 3.15
C LEU A 160 4.18 -3.06 3.39
N VAL A 161 3.15 -2.22 3.36
CA VAL A 161 3.20 -0.82 3.77
C VAL A 161 2.31 -0.66 5.00
N LEU A 162 2.85 0.00 6.02
CA LEU A 162 2.10 0.45 7.20
C LEU A 162 2.15 1.99 7.24
N ASP A 163 1.04 2.66 6.95
CA ASP A 163 0.93 4.12 6.96
C ASP A 163 0.23 4.59 8.25
N GLU A 164 0.73 5.66 8.87
CA GLU A 164 0.32 6.11 10.21
C GLU A 164 0.38 4.98 11.26
N ALA A 165 1.49 4.24 11.29
CA ALA A 165 1.62 3.09 12.19
C ALA A 165 1.54 3.44 13.68
N ASP A 166 2.02 4.63 14.07
CA ASP A 166 1.81 5.19 15.41
C ASP A 166 0.33 5.23 15.78
N ARG A 167 -0.54 5.71 14.89
CA ARG A 167 -1.99 5.70 15.12
C ARG A 167 -2.58 4.30 15.15
N MET A 168 -2.07 3.38 14.33
CA MET A 168 -2.52 1.98 14.37
C MET A 168 -2.21 1.32 15.72
N PHE A 169 -1.03 1.60 16.30
CA PHE A 169 -0.67 1.12 17.64
C PHE A 169 -1.53 1.76 18.75
N ASP A 170 -1.81 3.06 18.66
CA ASP A 170 -2.65 3.77 19.64
C ASP A 170 -4.10 3.23 19.67
N MET A 171 -4.57 2.68 18.56
CA MET A 171 -5.89 2.04 18.45
C MET A 171 -5.94 0.62 19.05
N GLY A 172 -4.82 0.13 19.61
CA GLY A 172 -4.73 -1.18 20.24
C GLY A 172 -4.69 -2.35 19.25
N ILE A 173 -4.20 -2.09 18.03
CA ILE A 173 -4.05 -3.07 16.94
C ILE A 173 -2.58 -3.49 16.80
#